data_AF-A0AAV2R173-F1
#
_entry.id   AF-A0AAV2R173-F1
#
_cell.length_a   1.000
_cell.length_b   1.000
_cell.length_c   1.000
_cell.angle_alpha   90.00
_cell.angle_beta   90.00
_cell.angle_gamma   90.00
#
_symmetry.space_group_name_H-M   'P 1'
#
loop_
_entity.id
_entity.type
_entity.pdbx_description
1 polymer ?
#
loop_
_entity_poly.entity_id
_entity_poly.type
_entity_poly.pdbx_seq_one_letter_code
_entity_poly.pdbx_strand_id
1 'polypeptide(L)'
;MDILDCKICYLRYNETSRRPRSLHCGHTYCELCIQRSIKDAVLHCPTCRSTHHIKASTALPVNFDLAELLGQMNVSEEPSSPNISDGSCAGMCPTHPTSALYFYCSTHNTNVCRECTVLEHLPEKCKLKSLAEELRHKKRSNILLVDTQMNGLMESIGKLENDTQAKDELIKALQQGQDVAREKIHQSIEKHKTLLEAREKLINTFNIDEVNTISKDVVKNIGETIQLLVSKGPENEAYAILENKGKTYSAKITLENRKLHLHTLGDTSPPHFAFTLPYTAIREELINDAALVLSRSQMG
;
A
#
# COMPACT_ATOMS: atom_id res chain seq x y z
N MET A 1 -4.56 26.40 -30.55
CA MET A 1 -3.82 27.65 -30.26
C MET A 1 -2.76 27.79 -31.33
N ASP A 2 -2.80 28.85 -32.12
CA ASP A 2 -1.93 29.04 -33.29
C ASP A 2 -0.43 29.03 -32.87
N ILE A 3 0.44 28.54 -33.74
CA ILE A 3 1.89 28.59 -33.58
C ILE A 3 2.41 30.04 -33.70
N LEU A 4 1.63 30.90 -34.34
CA LEU A 4 1.92 32.31 -34.58
C LEU A 4 1.44 33.26 -33.45
N ASP A 5 0.86 32.70 -32.39
CA ASP A 5 0.40 33.47 -31.23
C ASP A 5 1.30 33.26 -30.02
N CYS A 6 1.56 34.35 -29.31
CA CYS A 6 2.31 34.31 -28.07
C CYS A 6 1.58 33.50 -26.98
N LYS A 7 2.25 32.53 -26.38
CA LYS A 7 1.64 31.67 -25.33
C LYS A 7 1.38 32.37 -23.98
N ILE A 8 1.73 33.65 -23.83
CA ILE A 8 1.45 34.45 -22.62
C ILE A 8 0.25 35.37 -22.83
N CYS A 9 0.29 36.21 -23.87
CA CYS A 9 -0.76 37.18 -24.14
C CYS A 9 -1.79 36.71 -25.17
N TYR A 10 -1.54 35.57 -25.82
CA TYR A 10 -2.40 34.99 -26.87
C TYR A 10 -2.66 35.93 -28.05
N LEU A 11 -1.75 36.87 -28.28
CA LEU A 11 -1.79 37.79 -29.41
C LEU A 11 -0.74 37.38 -30.43
N ARG A 12 -1.10 37.57 -31.70
CA ARG A 12 -0.24 37.27 -32.85
C ARG A 12 1.07 38.04 -32.78
N TYR A 13 2.15 37.34 -33.10
CA TYR A 13 3.47 37.94 -33.24
C TYR A 13 3.48 38.97 -34.39
N ASN A 14 4.39 39.93 -34.34
CA ASN A 14 4.61 40.90 -35.41
C ASN A 14 6.07 41.35 -35.47
N GLU A 15 6.45 42.11 -36.49
CA GLU A 15 7.84 42.54 -36.68
C GLU A 15 8.30 43.67 -35.75
N THR A 16 7.37 44.32 -35.04
CA THR A 16 7.63 45.48 -34.20
C THR A 16 7.61 45.11 -32.70
N SER A 17 6.54 45.44 -31.99
CA SER A 17 6.42 45.31 -30.53
C SER A 17 6.26 43.88 -30.04
N ARG A 18 5.83 42.95 -30.89
CA ARG A 18 5.56 41.55 -30.56
C ARG A 18 6.46 40.60 -31.33
N ARG A 19 7.71 40.99 -31.54
CA ARG A 19 8.70 40.15 -32.22
C ARG A 19 8.91 38.82 -31.44
N PRO A 20 8.82 37.66 -32.09
CA PRO A 20 8.99 36.37 -31.41
C PRO A 20 10.46 36.19 -31.04
N ARG A 21 10.76 35.97 -29.75
CA ARG A 21 12.12 35.72 -29.26
C ARG A 21 12.20 34.44 -28.46
N SER A 22 13.30 33.71 -28.65
CA SER A 22 13.53 32.41 -28.03
C SER A 22 14.34 32.57 -26.75
N LEU A 23 13.84 32.02 -25.64
CA LEU A 23 14.61 31.85 -24.41
C LEU A 23 15.73 30.80 -24.62
N HIS A 24 16.72 30.77 -23.73
CA HIS A 24 17.79 29.75 -23.76
C HIS A 24 17.26 28.32 -23.56
N CYS A 25 16.06 28.13 -23.01
CA CYS A 25 15.39 26.83 -22.91
C CYS A 25 14.61 26.44 -24.17
N GLY A 26 14.64 27.26 -25.23
CA GLY A 26 13.98 27.00 -26.52
C GLY A 26 12.53 27.51 -26.63
N HIS A 27 11.86 27.83 -25.53
CA HIS A 27 10.50 28.39 -25.57
C HIS A 27 10.48 29.82 -26.14
N THR A 28 9.48 30.11 -26.98
CA THR A 28 9.36 31.38 -27.68
C THR A 28 8.16 32.20 -27.17
N TYR A 29 8.38 33.49 -26.91
CA TYR A 29 7.33 34.44 -26.51
C TYR A 29 7.57 35.79 -27.19
N CYS A 30 6.58 36.67 -27.15
CA CYS A 30 6.74 37.98 -27.79
C CYS A 30 7.61 38.89 -26.93
N GLU A 31 8.37 39.76 -27.58
CA GLU A 31 9.32 40.68 -26.92
C GLU A 31 8.67 41.47 -25.77
N LEU A 32 7.47 41.99 -25.98
CA LEU A 32 6.71 42.71 -24.95
C LEU A 32 6.39 41.85 -23.72
N CYS A 33 6.00 40.59 -23.92
CA CYS A 33 5.72 39.68 -22.80
C CYS A 33 7.00 39.32 -22.05
N ILE A 34 8.09 39.05 -22.77
CA ILE A 34 9.40 38.80 -22.17
C ILE A 34 9.83 40.00 -21.33
N GLN A 35 9.74 41.21 -21.87
CA GLN A 35 10.11 42.43 -21.17
C GLN A 35 9.32 42.61 -19.86
N ARG A 36 8.02 42.31 -19.87
CA ARG A 36 7.15 42.36 -18.67
C ARG A 36 7.43 41.23 -17.67
N SER A 37 7.99 40.12 -18.13
CA SER A 37 8.30 38.95 -17.30
C SER A 37 9.69 39.01 -16.67
N ILE A 38 10.56 39.93 -17.10
CA ILE A 38 11.87 40.17 -16.44
C ILE A 38 11.63 40.93 -15.13
N LYS A 39 12.13 40.38 -14.02
CA LYS A 39 12.19 41.04 -12.71
C LYS A 39 13.60 40.91 -12.18
N ASP A 40 14.23 42.03 -11.80
CA ASP A 40 15.60 42.07 -11.27
C ASP A 40 16.63 41.33 -12.17
N ALA A 41 16.51 41.52 -13.49
CA ALA A 41 17.31 40.84 -14.52
C ALA A 41 17.19 39.30 -14.53
N VAL A 42 16.13 38.76 -13.94
CA VAL A 42 15.78 37.34 -13.94
C VAL A 42 14.44 37.13 -14.66
N LEU A 43 14.38 36.11 -15.51
CA LEU A 43 13.16 35.65 -16.16
C LEU A 43 13.00 34.15 -15.93
N HIS A 44 11.83 33.74 -15.44
CA HIS A 44 11.43 32.34 -15.37
C HIS A 44 10.56 32.00 -16.57
N CYS A 45 10.92 30.95 -17.31
CA CYS A 45 10.14 30.48 -18.43
C CYS A 45 8.73 30.03 -17.97
N PRO A 46 7.62 30.59 -18.51
CA PRO A 46 6.27 30.18 -18.15
C PRO A 46 5.94 28.72 -18.47
N THR A 47 6.62 28.12 -19.45
CA THR A 47 6.34 26.74 -19.88
C THR A 47 7.15 25.70 -19.11
N CYS A 48 8.48 25.85 -19.02
CA CYS A 48 9.35 24.86 -18.37
C CYS A 48 9.96 25.29 -17.03
N ARG A 49 9.65 26.51 -16.56
CA ARG A 49 10.13 27.09 -15.29
C ARG A 49 11.64 27.31 -15.18
N SER A 50 12.41 27.07 -16.26
CA SER A 50 13.84 27.37 -16.30
C SER A 50 14.12 28.85 -16.01
N THR A 51 15.17 29.10 -15.22
CA THR A 51 15.62 30.45 -14.85
C THR A 51 16.62 30.97 -15.86
N HIS A 52 16.45 32.22 -16.28
CA HIS A 52 17.33 32.90 -17.23
C HIS A 52 17.75 34.26 -16.70
N HIS A 53 19.05 34.54 -16.71
CA HIS A 53 19.59 35.85 -16.33
C HIS A 53 19.71 36.73 -17.57
N ILE A 54 18.78 37.66 -17.74
CA ILE A 54 18.62 38.46 -18.96
C ILE A 54 18.34 39.91 -18.56
N LYS A 55 19.18 40.84 -19.03
CA LYS A 55 19.06 42.27 -18.71
C LYS A 55 17.97 42.99 -19.52
N ALA A 56 17.72 42.54 -20.74
CA ALA A 56 16.70 43.12 -21.64
C ALA A 56 16.16 42.05 -22.58
N SER A 57 14.88 42.16 -22.96
CA SER A 57 14.24 41.25 -23.93
C SER A 57 14.94 41.24 -25.29
N THR A 58 15.54 42.37 -25.69
CA THR A 58 16.30 42.52 -26.94
C THR A 58 17.59 41.71 -27.00
N ALA A 59 18.13 41.29 -25.85
CA ALA A 59 19.33 40.46 -25.77
C ALA A 59 19.08 38.99 -26.17
N LEU A 60 17.82 38.56 -26.24
CA LEU A 60 17.47 37.22 -26.69
C LEU A 60 17.38 37.13 -28.21
N PRO A 61 17.77 36.01 -28.82
CA PRO A 61 17.66 35.83 -30.26
C PRO A 61 16.19 35.88 -30.72
N VAL A 62 15.99 36.49 -31.88
CA VAL A 62 14.70 36.46 -32.58
C VAL A 62 14.51 35.07 -33.19
N ASN A 63 13.29 34.54 -33.10
CA ASN A 63 12.91 33.33 -33.81
C ASN A 63 12.59 33.71 -35.27
N PHE A 64 13.61 33.65 -36.13
CA PHE A 64 13.50 34.07 -37.53
C PHE A 64 12.55 33.18 -38.33
N ASP A 65 12.43 31.88 -38.03
CA ASP A 65 11.50 30.98 -38.71
C ASP A 65 10.04 31.43 -38.50
N LEU A 66 9.69 31.80 -37.26
CA LEU A 66 8.37 32.37 -36.97
C LEU A 66 8.20 33.77 -37.57
N ALA A 67 9.26 34.59 -37.59
CA ALA A 67 9.21 35.91 -38.22
C ALA A 67 9.00 35.82 -39.74
N GLU A 68 9.65 34.88 -40.41
CA GLU A 68 9.50 34.63 -41.84
C GLU A 68 8.10 34.10 -42.17
N LEU A 69 7.57 33.17 -41.36
CA LEU A 69 6.22 32.67 -41.53
C LEU A 69 5.15 33.77 -41.39
N LEU A 70 5.38 34.75 -40.50
CA LEU A 70 4.53 35.95 -40.40
C LEU A 70 4.63 36.84 -41.65
N GLY A 71 5.82 36.97 -42.23
CA GLY A 71 6.06 37.72 -43.47
C GLY A 71 5.39 37.08 -44.68
N GLN A 72 5.50 35.75 -44.83
CA GLN A 72 4.89 34.99 -45.92
C GLN A 72 3.35 35.06 -45.93
N MET A 73 2.72 35.19 -44.76
CA MET A 73 1.27 35.32 -44.64
C MET A 73 0.73 36.74 -44.88
N ASN A 74 1.61 37.75 -45.02
CA ASN A 74 1.25 39.15 -45.25
C ASN A 74 1.42 39.59 -46.72
N VAL A 75 1.77 38.69 -47.65
CA VAL A 75 2.01 39.06 -49.05
C VAL A 75 0.72 38.92 -49.87
N SER A 76 0.06 40.06 -50.11
CA SER A 76 -0.57 40.33 -51.40
C SER A 76 0.52 40.92 -52.31
N GLU A 77 0.79 40.26 -53.44
CA GLU A 77 1.53 40.71 -54.64
C GLU A 77 2.75 41.66 -54.53
N GLU A 78 3.95 41.11 -54.77
CA GLU A 78 4.98 41.53 -55.77
C GLU A 78 6.43 41.25 -55.28
N PRO A 79 7.32 40.69 -56.13
CA PRO A 79 8.66 40.25 -55.76
C PRO A 79 9.71 41.34 -56.01
N SER A 80 10.41 41.77 -54.96
CA SER A 80 11.65 42.55 -55.09
C SER A 80 12.83 41.78 -54.49
N SER A 81 13.60 41.19 -55.40
CA SER A 81 15.06 40.99 -55.38
C SER A 81 15.72 40.29 -54.16
N PRO A 82 16.35 39.12 -54.34
CA PRO A 82 17.15 38.49 -53.30
C PRO A 82 18.49 39.22 -53.17
N ASN A 83 18.65 40.00 -52.09
CA ASN A 83 19.97 40.40 -51.62
C ASN A 83 20.61 39.16 -50.96
N ILE A 84 21.42 38.43 -51.72
CA ILE A 84 22.22 37.31 -51.22
C ILE A 84 23.34 37.90 -50.36
N SER A 85 23.05 38.17 -49.08
CA SER A 85 24.09 38.22 -48.05
C SER A 85 24.37 36.77 -47.65
N ASP A 86 25.43 36.21 -48.22
CA ASP A 86 25.87 34.84 -48.01
C ASP A 86 26.23 34.64 -46.52
N GLY A 87 25.22 34.18 -45.77
CA GLY A 87 25.08 34.38 -44.34
C GLY A 87 25.68 33.25 -43.52
N SER A 88 26.99 33.26 -43.35
CA SER A 88 27.62 32.57 -42.21
C SER A 88 29.02 33.13 -41.92
N CYS A 89 29.08 34.26 -41.21
CA CYS A 89 30.32 34.73 -40.60
C CYS A 89 30.22 34.68 -39.08
N ALA A 90 31.31 34.32 -38.39
CA ALA A 90 31.37 34.24 -36.93
C ALA A 90 31.62 35.62 -36.27
N GLY A 91 31.23 36.71 -36.95
CA GLY A 91 31.56 38.08 -36.58
C GLY A 91 32.85 38.60 -37.24
N MET A 92 33.32 39.75 -36.76
CA MET A 92 34.52 40.43 -37.27
C MET A 92 35.79 39.92 -36.60
N CYS A 93 36.89 39.93 -37.34
CA CYS A 93 38.19 39.52 -36.83
C CYS A 93 38.74 40.56 -35.82
N PRO A 94 39.26 40.13 -34.66
CA PRO A 94 39.78 41.04 -33.64
C PRO A 94 41.04 41.79 -34.09
N THR A 95 41.86 41.20 -34.97
CA THR A 95 43.07 41.81 -35.53
C THR A 95 42.81 42.55 -36.84
N HIS A 96 41.73 42.19 -37.54
CA HIS A 96 41.33 42.80 -38.82
C HIS A 96 39.85 43.25 -38.74
N PRO A 97 39.56 44.42 -38.14
CA PRO A 97 38.19 44.81 -37.79
C PRO A 97 37.22 44.94 -38.96
N THR A 98 37.72 45.11 -40.19
CA THR A 98 36.92 45.18 -41.42
C THR A 98 36.68 43.82 -42.08
N SER A 99 37.27 42.76 -41.52
CA SER A 99 37.35 41.44 -42.16
C SER A 99 36.55 40.40 -41.38
N ALA A 100 35.53 39.84 -42.02
CA ALA A 100 34.65 38.85 -41.39
C ALA A 100 35.30 37.46 -41.31
N LEU A 101 34.98 36.73 -40.24
CA LEU A 101 35.46 35.38 -39.97
C LEU A 101 34.66 34.35 -40.76
N TYR A 102 35.27 33.79 -41.80
CA TYR A 102 34.64 32.84 -42.74
C TYR A 102 35.16 31.41 -42.65
N PHE A 103 36.29 31.20 -41.95
CA PHE A 103 36.93 29.90 -41.87
C PHE A 103 37.16 29.50 -40.42
N TYR A 104 37.29 28.20 -40.21
CA TYR A 104 37.70 27.60 -38.95
C TYR A 104 39.01 26.85 -39.16
N CYS A 105 40.03 27.20 -38.36
CA CYS A 105 41.30 26.50 -38.33
C CYS A 105 41.25 25.37 -37.30
N SER A 106 41.24 24.12 -37.76
CA SER A 106 41.26 22.96 -36.87
C SER A 106 42.62 22.74 -36.18
N THR A 107 43.72 23.27 -36.73
CA THR A 107 45.06 23.18 -36.12
C THR A 107 45.17 24.04 -34.86
N HIS A 108 44.55 25.23 -34.88
CA HIS A 108 44.63 26.22 -33.79
C HIS A 108 43.30 26.39 -33.05
N ASN A 109 42.29 25.62 -33.44
CA ASN A 109 40.93 25.64 -32.86
C ASN A 109 40.31 27.05 -32.79
N THR A 110 40.46 27.85 -33.85
CA THR A 110 40.01 29.25 -33.88
C THR A 110 39.36 29.62 -35.22
N ASN A 111 38.47 30.63 -35.19
CA ASN A 111 37.85 31.18 -36.38
C ASN A 111 38.80 32.23 -37.01
N VAL A 112 38.93 32.21 -38.33
CA VAL A 112 39.88 33.05 -39.06
C VAL A 112 39.21 33.77 -40.24
N CYS A 113 39.62 35.02 -40.50
CA CYS A 113 39.19 35.79 -41.67
C CYS A 113 40.11 35.50 -42.86
N ARG A 114 39.75 36.01 -44.05
CA ARG A 114 40.56 35.85 -45.27
C ARG A 114 41.99 36.37 -45.10
N GLU A 115 42.17 37.51 -44.44
CA GLU A 115 43.50 38.11 -44.23
C GLU A 115 44.39 37.22 -43.34
N CYS A 116 43.85 36.67 -42.24
CA CYS A 116 44.57 35.74 -41.37
C CYS A 116 45.04 34.47 -42.11
N THR A 117 44.31 33.99 -43.12
CA THR A 117 44.71 32.78 -43.88
C THR A 117 45.94 32.98 -44.74
N VAL A 118 46.29 34.23 -45.08
CA VAL A 118 47.44 34.54 -45.92
C VAL A 118 48.69 34.83 -45.07
N LEU A 119 48.50 35.34 -43.86
CA LEU A 119 49.60 35.81 -42.99
C LEU A 119 50.02 34.78 -41.93
N GLU A 120 49.06 34.26 -41.16
CA GLU A 120 49.34 33.46 -39.97
C GLU A 120 48.89 32.00 -40.12
N HIS A 121 47.72 31.80 -40.73
CA HIS A 121 47.08 30.50 -40.88
C HIS A 121 47.16 29.99 -42.32
N LEU A 122 48.37 29.83 -42.85
CA LEU A 122 48.59 29.41 -44.24
C LEU A 122 48.01 28.01 -44.51
N PRO A 123 47.35 27.77 -45.66
CA PRO A 123 46.78 26.47 -46.01
C PRO A 123 47.77 25.30 -45.99
N GLU A 124 49.06 25.56 -46.24
CA GLU A 124 50.12 24.55 -46.21
C GLU A 124 50.45 24.06 -44.79
N LYS A 125 50.24 24.91 -43.77
CA LYS A 125 50.58 24.63 -42.36
C LYS A 125 49.34 24.41 -41.49
N CYS A 126 48.18 24.86 -41.94
CA CYS A 126 46.95 24.90 -41.17
C CYS A 126 45.81 24.18 -41.90
N LYS A 127 45.07 23.34 -41.16
CA LYS A 127 43.84 22.72 -41.67
C LYS A 127 42.68 23.71 -41.54
N LEU A 128 42.37 24.39 -42.63
CA LEU A 128 41.26 25.34 -42.72
C LEU A 128 40.03 24.66 -43.31
N LYS A 129 38.88 24.90 -42.69
CA LYS A 129 37.55 24.55 -43.23
C LYS A 129 36.72 25.80 -43.34
N SER A 130 35.72 25.81 -44.22
CA SER A 130 34.74 26.89 -44.19
C SER A 130 33.95 26.83 -42.88
N LEU A 131 33.62 27.99 -42.32
CA LEU A 131 32.82 28.07 -41.10
C LEU A 131 31.44 27.43 -41.31
N ALA A 132 30.84 27.64 -42.49
CA ALA A 132 29.58 27.04 -42.86
C ALA A 132 29.64 25.49 -42.82
N GLU A 133 30.71 24.90 -43.31
CA GLU A 133 30.92 23.44 -43.29
C GLU A 133 31.13 22.91 -41.87
N GLU A 134 31.96 23.58 -41.06
CA GLU A 134 32.19 23.17 -39.67
C GLU A 134 30.92 23.28 -38.83
N LEU A 135 30.12 24.33 -39.01
CA LEU A 135 28.82 24.47 -38.36
C LEU A 135 27.84 23.36 -38.78
N ARG A 136 27.80 23.02 -40.08
CA ARG A 136 26.99 21.90 -40.58
C ARG A 136 27.45 20.57 -40.00
N HIS A 137 28.75 20.34 -39.93
CA HIS A 137 29.34 19.12 -39.38
C HIS A 137 29.03 18.98 -37.87
N LYS A 138 29.29 20.03 -37.08
CA LYS A 138 28.95 20.06 -35.64
C LYS A 138 27.46 19.89 -35.40
N LYS A 139 26.60 20.55 -36.19
CA LYS A 139 25.14 20.39 -36.11
C LYS A 139 24.74 18.94 -36.36
N ARG A 140 25.23 18.31 -37.43
CA ARG A 140 24.93 16.91 -37.76
C ARG A 140 25.43 15.94 -36.67
N SER A 141 26.66 16.14 -36.18
CA SER A 141 27.24 15.32 -35.12
C SER A 141 26.43 15.41 -33.83
N ASN A 142 26.02 16.62 -33.43
CA ASN A 142 25.22 16.82 -32.23
C ASN A 142 23.81 16.21 -32.38
N ILE A 143 23.20 16.33 -33.55
CA ILE A 143 21.90 15.68 -33.84
C ILE A 143 22.03 14.16 -33.70
N LEU A 144 23.07 13.55 -34.28
CA LEU A 144 23.28 12.10 -34.19
C LEU A 144 23.51 11.64 -32.75
N LEU A 145 24.26 12.41 -31.95
CA LEU A 145 24.49 12.11 -30.55
C LEU A 145 23.17 12.14 -29.75
N VAL A 146 22.39 13.21 -29.93
CA VAL A 146 21.09 13.37 -29.25
C VAL A 146 20.12 12.28 -29.69
N ASP A 147 20.08 11.93 -30.97
CA ASP A 147 19.24 10.85 -31.50
C ASP A 147 19.61 9.49 -30.89
N THR A 148 20.91 9.19 -30.82
CA THR A 148 21.40 7.94 -30.19
C THR A 148 21.02 7.89 -28.71
N GLN A 149 21.19 8.99 -27.97
CA GLN A 149 20.78 9.08 -26.58
C GLN A 149 19.27 8.94 -26.41
N MET A 150 18.48 9.56 -27.30
CA MET A 150 17.02 9.49 -27.31
C MET A 150 16.56 8.04 -27.51
N ASN A 151 17.13 7.33 -28.48
CA ASN A 151 16.79 5.94 -28.76
C ASN A 151 17.09 5.02 -27.56
N GLY A 152 18.23 5.21 -26.88
CA GLY A 152 18.56 4.45 -25.67
C GLY A 152 17.61 4.75 -24.49
N LEU A 153 17.18 6.00 -24.34
CA LEU A 153 16.16 6.37 -23.35
C LEU A 153 14.79 5.77 -23.69
N MET A 154 14.39 5.77 -24.97
CA MET A 154 13.14 5.14 -25.41
C MET A 154 13.12 3.64 -25.14
N GLU A 155 14.22 2.93 -25.39
CA GLU A 155 14.33 1.50 -25.06
C GLU A 155 14.20 1.26 -23.55
N SER A 156 14.83 2.12 -22.75
CA SER A 156 14.76 2.03 -21.28
C SER A 156 13.35 2.30 -20.76
N ILE A 157 12.63 3.26 -21.35
CA ILE A 157 11.22 3.53 -21.03
C ILE A 157 10.37 2.30 -21.36
N GLY A 158 10.54 1.70 -22.55
CA GLY A 158 9.80 0.50 -22.93
C GLY A 158 10.03 -0.68 -21.97
N LYS A 159 11.25 -0.87 -21.46
CA LYS A 159 11.53 -1.88 -20.42
C LYS A 159 10.78 -1.58 -19.12
N LEU A 160 10.80 -0.33 -18.66
CA LEU A 160 10.09 0.08 -17.44
C LEU A 160 8.57 -0.04 -17.57
N GLU A 161 8.01 0.25 -18.75
CA GLU A 161 6.59 0.07 -19.03
C GLU A 161 6.18 -1.41 -18.95
N ASN A 162 6.95 -2.31 -19.56
CA ASN A 162 6.72 -3.75 -19.47
C ASN A 162 6.82 -4.27 -18.02
N ASP A 163 7.84 -3.84 -17.28
CA ASP A 163 8.00 -4.22 -15.86
C ASP A 163 6.84 -3.70 -15.00
N THR A 164 6.33 -2.50 -15.30
CA THR A 164 5.18 -1.92 -14.61
C THR A 164 3.92 -2.72 -14.91
N GLN A 165 3.69 -3.08 -16.18
CA GLN A 165 2.57 -3.93 -16.57
C GLN A 165 2.62 -5.30 -15.88
N ALA A 166 3.79 -5.94 -15.83
CA ALA A 166 3.96 -7.22 -15.15
C ALA A 166 3.66 -7.13 -13.64
N LYS A 167 4.06 -6.03 -12.99
CA LYS A 167 3.73 -5.78 -11.58
C LYS A 167 2.24 -5.57 -11.36
N ASP A 168 1.56 -4.85 -12.24
CA ASP A 168 0.12 -4.62 -12.15
C ASP A 168 -0.67 -5.94 -12.27
N GLU A 169 -0.24 -6.84 -13.15
CA GLU A 169 -0.81 -8.18 -13.28
C GLU A 169 -0.61 -9.00 -12.00
N LEU A 170 0.59 -8.95 -11.40
CA LEU A 170 0.88 -9.64 -10.14
C LEU A 170 0.03 -9.09 -8.98
N ILE A 171 -0.13 -7.77 -8.88
CA ILE A 171 -0.96 -7.13 -7.85
C ILE A 171 -2.41 -7.58 -7.98
N LYS A 172 -2.95 -7.65 -9.21
CA LYS A 172 -4.31 -8.15 -9.45
C LYS A 172 -4.47 -9.60 -9.00
N ALA A 173 -3.50 -10.47 -9.32
CA ALA A 173 -3.54 -11.86 -8.90
C ALA A 173 -3.49 -12.02 -7.37
N LEU A 174 -2.67 -11.21 -6.69
CA LEU A 174 -2.57 -11.20 -5.22
C LEU A 174 -3.88 -10.72 -4.57
N GLN A 175 -4.50 -9.66 -5.11
CA GLN A 175 -5.79 -9.15 -4.62
C GLN A 175 -6.89 -10.20 -4.77
N GLN A 176 -7.00 -10.84 -5.94
CA GLN A 176 -7.95 -11.94 -6.15
C GLN A 176 -7.72 -13.10 -5.17
N GLY A 177 -6.45 -13.48 -4.94
CA GLY A 177 -6.10 -14.50 -3.96
C GLY A 177 -6.51 -14.13 -2.53
N GLN A 178 -6.30 -12.86 -2.14
CA GLN A 178 -6.74 -12.34 -0.84
C GLN A 178 -8.26 -12.35 -0.69
N ASP A 179 -9.01 -11.95 -1.71
CA ASP A 179 -10.47 -11.92 -1.67
C ASP A 179 -11.06 -13.32 -1.53
N VAL A 180 -10.53 -14.28 -2.29
CA VAL A 180 -10.93 -15.70 -2.18
C VAL A 180 -10.60 -16.27 -0.80
N ALA A 181 -9.42 -15.94 -0.25
CA ALA A 181 -9.05 -16.40 1.10
C ALA A 181 -9.96 -15.77 2.17
N ARG A 182 -10.24 -14.47 2.07
CA ARG A 182 -11.14 -13.74 2.97
C ARG A 182 -12.55 -14.34 2.94
N GLU A 183 -13.07 -14.61 1.75
CA GLU A 183 -14.40 -15.22 1.58
C GLU A 183 -14.46 -16.62 2.22
N LYS A 184 -13.45 -17.47 2.00
CA LYS A 184 -13.37 -18.79 2.65
C LYS A 184 -13.34 -18.69 4.18
N ILE A 185 -12.59 -17.72 4.72
CA ILE A 185 -12.54 -17.46 6.17
C ILE A 185 -13.92 -17.05 6.67
N HIS A 186 -14.59 -16.10 6.00
CA HIS A 186 -15.95 -15.67 6.38
C HIS A 186 -16.94 -16.83 6.36
N GLN A 187 -16.93 -17.65 5.31
CA GLN A 187 -17.79 -18.84 5.23
C GLN A 187 -17.52 -19.85 6.35
N SER A 188 -16.24 -20.05 6.72
CA SER A 188 -15.88 -20.93 7.83
C SER A 188 -16.37 -20.38 9.16
N ILE A 189 -16.21 -19.08 9.40
CA ILE A 189 -16.68 -18.42 10.62
C ILE A 189 -18.20 -18.52 10.74
N GLU A 190 -18.95 -18.27 9.67
CA GLU A 190 -20.42 -18.34 9.70
C GLU A 190 -20.93 -19.77 9.95
N LYS A 191 -20.28 -20.77 9.36
CA LYS A 191 -20.55 -22.18 9.67
C LYS A 191 -20.29 -22.51 11.14
N HIS A 192 -19.20 -22.03 11.71
CA HIS A 192 -18.92 -22.26 13.14
C HIS A 192 -19.91 -21.52 14.05
N LYS A 193 -20.30 -20.29 13.71
CA LYS A 193 -21.29 -19.51 14.45
C LYS A 193 -22.62 -20.23 14.51
N THR A 194 -23.15 -20.66 13.37
CA THR A 194 -24.42 -21.41 13.29
C THR A 194 -24.38 -22.73 14.07
N LEU A 195 -23.25 -23.44 14.02
CA LEU A 195 -23.05 -24.65 14.81
C LEU A 195 -23.05 -24.38 16.33
N LEU A 196 -22.39 -23.29 16.76
CA LEU A 196 -22.36 -22.88 18.16
C LEU A 196 -23.75 -22.48 18.65
N GLU A 197 -24.50 -21.70 17.88
CA GLU A 197 -25.89 -21.34 18.20
C GLU A 197 -26.80 -22.57 18.31
N ALA A 198 -26.63 -23.56 17.43
CA ALA A 198 -27.37 -24.82 17.51
C ALA A 198 -27.00 -25.61 18.78
N ARG A 199 -25.72 -25.65 19.16
CA ARG A 199 -25.25 -26.32 20.36
C ARG A 199 -25.72 -25.63 21.65
N GLU A 200 -25.75 -24.30 21.66
CA GLU A 200 -26.27 -23.51 22.78
C GLU A 200 -27.77 -23.77 22.99
N LYS A 201 -28.56 -23.83 21.92
CA LYS A 201 -29.99 -24.22 22.00
C LYS A 201 -30.17 -25.60 22.62
N LEU A 202 -29.35 -26.58 22.22
CA LEU A 202 -29.41 -27.93 22.80
C LEU A 202 -29.07 -27.91 24.30
N ILE A 203 -28.02 -27.18 24.70
CA ILE A 203 -27.68 -27.05 26.12
C ILE A 203 -28.82 -26.41 26.90
N ASN A 204 -29.45 -25.36 26.36
CA ASN A 204 -30.58 -24.70 27.01
C ASN A 204 -31.84 -25.57 27.09
N THR A 205 -32.00 -26.57 26.22
CA THR A 205 -33.08 -27.57 26.34
C THR A 205 -32.79 -28.64 27.41
N PHE A 206 -31.54 -28.84 27.82
CA PHE A 206 -31.22 -29.69 28.96
C PHE A 206 -31.55 -28.95 30.26
N ASN A 207 -32.76 -29.19 30.77
CA ASN A 207 -33.23 -28.63 32.03
C ASN A 207 -32.61 -29.37 33.22
N ILE A 208 -31.43 -28.92 33.66
CA ILE A 208 -30.74 -29.46 34.84
C ILE A 208 -31.62 -29.34 36.09
N ASP A 209 -32.49 -28.34 36.18
CA ASP A 209 -33.40 -28.18 37.32
C ASP A 209 -34.46 -29.27 37.38
N GLU A 210 -34.94 -29.75 36.22
CA GLU A 210 -35.86 -30.88 36.16
C GLU A 210 -35.17 -32.19 36.56
N VAL A 211 -33.94 -32.43 36.09
CA VAL A 211 -33.13 -33.58 36.51
C VAL A 211 -32.84 -33.54 38.01
N ASN A 212 -32.49 -32.37 38.54
CA ASN A 212 -32.25 -32.18 39.98
C ASN A 212 -33.53 -32.34 40.80
N THR A 213 -34.69 -31.95 40.28
CA THR A 213 -35.99 -32.13 40.95
C THR A 213 -36.35 -33.60 41.01
N ILE A 214 -36.25 -34.32 39.89
CA ILE A 214 -36.45 -35.78 39.83
C ILE A 214 -35.46 -36.48 40.78
N SER A 215 -34.20 -36.07 40.80
CA SER A 215 -33.20 -36.62 41.71
C SER A 215 -33.59 -36.41 43.17
N LYS A 216 -34.07 -35.22 43.55
CA LYS A 216 -34.54 -34.93 44.92
C LYS A 216 -35.78 -35.77 45.29
N ASP A 217 -36.73 -35.93 44.36
CA ASP A 217 -37.93 -36.72 44.59
C ASP A 217 -37.62 -38.21 44.77
N VAL A 218 -36.70 -38.77 43.98
CA VAL A 218 -36.22 -40.15 44.13
C VAL A 218 -35.56 -40.35 45.50
N VAL A 219 -34.67 -39.44 45.90
CA VAL A 219 -33.99 -39.48 47.20
C VAL A 219 -35.01 -39.45 48.33
N LYS A 220 -35.98 -38.52 48.29
CA LYS A 220 -37.05 -38.41 49.29
C LYS A 220 -37.91 -39.67 49.39
N ASN A 221 -38.28 -40.26 48.26
CA ASN A 221 -39.09 -41.50 48.24
C ASN A 221 -38.32 -42.69 48.86
N ILE A 222 -37.00 -42.75 48.66
CA ILE A 222 -36.14 -43.75 49.30
C ILE A 222 -36.17 -43.55 50.82
N GLY A 223 -36.06 -42.31 51.31
CA GLY A 223 -36.17 -41.98 52.73
C GLY A 223 -37.46 -42.42 53.40
N GLU A 224 -38.59 -42.04 52.79
CA GLU A 224 -39.92 -42.38 53.30
C GLU A 224 -40.11 -43.91 53.37
N THR A 225 -39.57 -44.64 52.40
CA THR A 225 -39.60 -46.12 52.38
C THR A 225 -38.78 -46.71 53.52
N ILE A 226 -37.58 -46.18 53.78
CA ILE A 226 -36.71 -46.64 54.88
C ILE A 226 -37.36 -46.36 56.23
N GLN A 227 -37.91 -45.15 56.41
CA GLN A 227 -38.62 -44.76 57.61
C GLN A 227 -39.82 -45.68 57.92
N LEU A 228 -40.56 -46.07 56.88
CA LEU A 228 -41.65 -47.05 57.01
C LEU A 228 -41.14 -48.44 57.39
N LEU A 229 -40.01 -48.88 56.83
CA LEU A 229 -39.45 -50.21 57.12
C LEU A 229 -38.96 -50.31 58.57
N VAL A 230 -38.21 -49.30 59.05
CA VAL A 230 -37.64 -49.26 60.40
C VAL A 230 -38.72 -49.06 61.48
N SER A 231 -39.84 -48.40 61.15
CA SER A 231 -40.95 -48.18 62.09
C SER A 231 -41.85 -49.40 62.33
N LYS A 232 -41.76 -50.46 61.51
CA LYS A 232 -42.63 -51.65 61.62
C LYS A 232 -42.29 -52.61 62.76
N GLY A 233 -41.19 -52.41 63.47
CA GLY A 233 -40.84 -53.21 64.66
C GLY A 233 -39.32 -53.41 64.82
N PRO A 234 -38.85 -53.83 66.02
CA PRO A 234 -37.44 -54.05 66.31
C PRO A 234 -36.82 -55.20 65.49
N GLU A 235 -37.63 -56.09 64.92
CA GLU A 235 -37.18 -57.13 63.98
C GLU A 235 -36.74 -56.59 62.60
N ASN A 236 -37.14 -55.37 62.23
CA ASN A 236 -36.81 -54.79 60.92
C ASN A 236 -35.57 -53.89 61.01
N GLU A 237 -34.39 -54.49 60.94
CA GLU A 237 -33.14 -53.74 60.92
C GLU A 237 -32.75 -53.33 59.49
N ALA A 238 -32.38 -52.07 59.30
CA ALA A 238 -31.84 -51.56 58.04
C ALA A 238 -30.37 -51.15 58.20
N TYR A 239 -29.53 -51.48 57.22
CA TYR A 239 -28.09 -51.16 57.21
C TYR A 239 -27.67 -50.54 55.88
N ALA A 240 -26.81 -49.53 55.95
CA ALA A 240 -26.11 -48.99 54.80
C ALA A 240 -24.82 -49.77 54.56
N ILE A 241 -24.51 -50.11 53.31
CA ILE A 241 -23.31 -50.84 52.90
C ILE A 241 -22.42 -49.95 52.03
N LEU A 242 -21.12 -49.94 52.33
CA LEU A 242 -20.09 -49.37 51.49
C LEU A 242 -19.04 -50.43 51.15
N GLU A 243 -18.86 -50.71 49.87
CA GLU A 243 -17.79 -51.59 49.39
C GLU A 243 -16.59 -50.75 48.95
N ASN A 244 -15.42 -51.01 49.52
CA ASN A 244 -14.20 -50.29 49.17
C ASN A 244 -13.01 -51.26 49.14
N LYS A 245 -12.34 -51.36 47.98
CA LYS A 245 -11.15 -52.22 47.76
C LYS A 245 -11.34 -53.67 48.23
N GLY A 246 -12.52 -54.25 48.02
CA GLY A 246 -12.83 -55.65 48.38
C GLY A 246 -13.20 -55.88 49.84
N LYS A 247 -13.34 -54.82 50.66
CA LYS A 247 -13.88 -54.87 52.01
C LYS A 247 -15.28 -54.27 52.07
N THR A 248 -16.15 -54.88 52.86
CA THR A 248 -17.54 -54.46 53.06
C THR A 248 -17.67 -53.79 54.42
N TYR A 249 -18.05 -52.52 54.40
CA TYR A 249 -18.35 -51.76 55.60
C TYR A 249 -19.86 -51.62 55.73
N SER A 250 -20.40 -51.76 56.94
CA SER A 250 -21.82 -51.52 57.18
C SER A 250 -22.06 -50.56 58.34
N ALA A 251 -23.18 -49.85 58.27
CA ALA A 251 -23.65 -48.93 59.29
C ALA A 251 -25.14 -49.16 59.54
N LYS A 252 -25.54 -49.33 60.81
CA LYS A 252 -26.95 -49.48 61.18
C LYS A 252 -27.70 -48.17 60.93
N ILE A 253 -28.93 -48.27 60.47
CA ILE A 253 -29.84 -47.14 60.28
C ILE A 253 -30.89 -47.21 61.38
N THR A 254 -31.04 -46.12 62.14
CA THR A 254 -32.06 -46.00 63.18
C THR A 254 -32.99 -44.84 62.90
N LEU A 255 -34.19 -44.87 63.47
CA LEU A 255 -35.17 -43.80 63.37
C LEU A 255 -35.37 -43.19 64.76
N GLU A 256 -34.94 -41.95 64.95
CA GLU A 256 -35.11 -41.19 66.20
C GLU A 256 -35.83 -39.88 65.89
N ASN A 257 -36.87 -39.54 66.67
CA ASN A 257 -37.66 -38.31 66.47
C ASN A 257 -38.14 -38.06 65.02
N ARG A 258 -38.51 -39.15 64.31
CA ARG A 258 -38.88 -39.14 62.89
C ARG A 258 -37.76 -38.72 61.91
N LYS A 259 -36.50 -38.70 62.35
CA LYS A 259 -35.31 -38.52 61.50
C LYS A 259 -34.50 -39.80 61.41
N LEU A 260 -34.00 -40.11 60.22
CA LEU A 260 -33.08 -41.22 60.03
C LEU A 260 -31.71 -40.84 60.60
N HIS A 261 -31.06 -41.77 61.28
CA HIS A 261 -29.71 -41.63 61.81
C HIS A 261 -28.86 -42.78 61.31
N LEU A 262 -27.68 -42.44 60.78
CA LEU A 262 -26.72 -43.42 60.30
C LEU A 262 -25.60 -43.56 61.32
N HIS A 263 -25.41 -44.78 61.80
CA HIS A 263 -24.36 -45.12 62.76
C HIS A 263 -22.98 -45.13 62.09
N THR A 264 -21.91 -45.26 62.87
CA THR A 264 -20.55 -45.30 62.34
C THR A 264 -20.33 -46.53 61.46
N LEU A 265 -19.72 -46.33 60.29
CA LEU A 265 -19.31 -47.41 59.40
C LEU A 265 -18.29 -48.31 60.10
N GLY A 266 -18.65 -49.58 60.31
CA GLY A 266 -17.76 -50.62 60.81
C GLY A 266 -17.31 -51.56 59.70
N ASP A 267 -16.12 -52.17 59.83
CA ASP A 267 -15.63 -53.27 58.97
C ASP A 267 -16.35 -54.58 59.36
N THR A 268 -17.68 -54.56 59.27
CA THR A 268 -18.58 -55.66 59.66
C THR A 268 -19.58 -55.90 58.54
N SER A 269 -19.90 -57.16 58.26
CA SER A 269 -20.99 -57.50 57.36
C SER A 269 -22.35 -57.26 58.05
N PRO A 270 -23.36 -56.76 57.34
CA PRO A 270 -24.68 -56.58 57.92
C PRO A 270 -25.31 -57.94 58.24
N PRO A 271 -26.23 -58.00 59.22
CA PRO A 271 -26.95 -59.24 59.53
C PRO A 271 -27.70 -59.80 58.32
N HIS A 272 -27.76 -61.12 58.17
CA HIS A 272 -28.39 -61.77 57.00
C HIS A 272 -29.88 -61.47 56.82
N PHE A 273 -30.57 -61.10 57.89
CA PHE A 273 -31.99 -60.75 57.88
C PHE A 273 -32.22 -59.24 57.74
N ALA A 274 -31.15 -58.44 57.71
CA ALA A 274 -31.27 -57.00 57.64
C ALA A 274 -31.53 -56.51 56.21
N PHE A 275 -32.31 -55.46 56.09
CA PHE A 275 -32.51 -54.76 54.82
C PHE A 275 -31.28 -53.90 54.51
N THR A 276 -30.66 -54.10 53.36
CA THR A 276 -29.40 -53.46 53.03
C THR A 276 -29.52 -52.48 51.88
N LEU A 277 -28.87 -51.33 52.01
CA LEU A 277 -28.90 -50.25 51.02
C LEU A 277 -27.50 -49.71 50.74
N PRO A 278 -27.21 -49.17 49.55
CA PRO A 278 -25.95 -48.49 49.29
C PRO A 278 -25.78 -47.26 50.19
N TYR A 279 -24.59 -47.09 50.77
CA TYR A 279 -24.27 -45.97 51.65
C TYR A 279 -24.46 -44.60 50.99
N THR A 280 -24.24 -44.51 49.68
CA THR A 280 -24.41 -43.26 48.90
C THR A 280 -25.87 -42.80 48.85
N ALA A 281 -26.83 -43.72 48.74
CA ALA A 281 -28.26 -43.40 48.64
C ALA A 281 -28.83 -42.77 49.93
N ILE A 282 -28.31 -43.18 51.09
CA ILE A 282 -28.74 -42.69 52.40
C ILE A 282 -27.98 -41.42 52.81
N ARG A 283 -26.71 -41.31 52.39
CA ARG A 283 -25.91 -40.11 52.66
C ARG A 283 -26.54 -38.87 52.04
N GLU A 284 -27.12 -38.96 50.84
CA GLU A 284 -27.77 -37.82 50.16
C GLU A 284 -29.08 -37.38 50.85
N GLU A 285 -29.86 -38.33 51.38
CA GLU A 285 -31.02 -38.12 52.25
C GLU A 285 -30.68 -37.32 53.52
N LEU A 286 -29.58 -37.69 54.20
CA LEU A 286 -29.16 -37.09 55.48
C LEU A 286 -28.47 -35.72 55.33
N ILE A 287 -27.91 -35.41 54.16
CA ILE A 287 -27.22 -34.13 53.90
C ILE A 287 -28.23 -32.97 53.75
N ASN A 288 -29.47 -33.25 53.35
CA ASN A 288 -30.47 -32.19 53.13
C ASN A 288 -31.13 -31.66 54.42
N ASP A 289 -30.92 -32.29 55.59
CA ASP A 289 -31.60 -31.88 56.83
C ASP A 289 -30.66 -31.87 58.05
N ALA A 290 -29.55 -31.14 57.92
CA ALA A 290 -28.61 -30.68 58.95
C ALA A 290 -27.79 -31.73 59.75
N ALA A 291 -26.47 -31.48 59.77
CA ALA A 291 -25.49 -31.92 60.77
C ALA A 291 -25.14 -33.42 60.83
N LEU A 292 -24.43 -33.92 59.82
CA LEU A 292 -23.52 -35.06 60.02
C LEU A 292 -22.26 -34.57 60.73
N VAL A 293 -22.27 -34.65 62.07
CA VAL A 293 -21.03 -34.74 62.85
C VAL A 293 -20.39 -36.08 62.46
N LEU A 294 -19.51 -36.04 61.47
CA LEU A 294 -18.52 -37.09 61.26
C LEU A 294 -17.59 -37.03 62.47
N SER A 295 -17.88 -37.79 63.52
CA SER A 295 -16.89 -38.15 64.51
C SER A 295 -15.84 -38.99 63.80
N ARG A 296 -14.80 -38.31 63.30
CA ARG A 296 -13.53 -38.91 62.92
C ARG A 296 -12.93 -39.50 64.20
N SER A 297 -13.30 -40.74 64.49
CA SER A 297 -12.55 -41.58 65.43
C SER A 297 -11.23 -41.96 64.74
N GLN A 298 -10.17 -41.34 65.25
CA GLN A 298 -8.75 -41.63 65.12
C GLN A 298 -8.41 -42.96 64.42
N MET A 299 -7.76 -42.89 63.25
CA MET A 299 -6.78 -43.89 62.85
C MET A 299 -5.46 -43.52 63.51
N GLY A 300 -5.08 -44.29 64.53
CA GLY A 300 -3.67 -44.62 64.77
C GLY A 300 -3.25 -45.78 63.87
#